data_AF-A0A959D9W1-F1
#
_entry.id   AF-A0A959D9W1-F1
#
_cell.length_a   1.000
_cell.length_b   1.000
_cell.length_c   1.000
_cell.angle_alpha   90.00
_cell.angle_beta   90.00
_cell.angle_gamma   90.00
#
_symmetry.space_group_name_H-M   'P 1'
#
loop_
_entity.id
_entity.type
_entity.pdbx_description
1 polymer ?
#
loop_
_entity_poly.entity_id
_entity_poly.type
_entity_poly.pdbx_seq_one_letter_code
_entity_poly.pdbx_strand_id
1 'polypeptide(L)' 'RVLAQTAVTDNGIGIATSKSRKKTSDSLHKSVGMMITRKRLELLPSRAGDAVKIEELKDDRGAAAGTRVTVTL' A
#
# COMPACT_ATOMS: atom_id res chain seq x y z
N ARG A 1 -14.80 6.56 15.75
CA ARG A 1 -15.64 5.61 14.99
C ARG A 1 -15.11 5.60 13.56
N VAL A 2 -14.75 4.43 13.02
CA VAL A 2 -14.43 4.31 11.58
C VAL A 2 -15.70 4.62 10.79
N LEU A 3 -15.62 5.54 9.84
CA LEU A 3 -16.76 5.93 9.00
C LEU A 3 -16.82 5.06 7.76
N ALA A 4 -15.68 4.75 7.16
CA ALA A 4 -15.58 3.87 6.01
C ALA A 4 -14.22 3.16 5.96
N GLN A 5 -14.20 1.94 5.42
CA GLN A 5 -12.98 1.21 5.13
C GLN A 5 -13.11 0.54 3.76
N THR A 6 -12.08 0.71 2.93
CA THR A 6 -12.01 0.09 1.61
C THR A 6 -10.66 -0.60 1.45
N ALA A 7 -10.66 -1.79 0.86
CA ALA A 7 -9.45 -2.52 0.53
C ALA A 7 -9.35 -2.78 -0.97
N VAL A 8 -8.15 -2.63 -1.51
CA VAL A 8 -7.81 -3.02 -2.88
C VAL A 8 -6.77 -4.14 -2.79
N THR A 9 -7.00 -5.21 -3.54
CA THR A 9 -6.09 -6.35 -3.62
C THR A 9 -5.68 -6.59 -5.07
N ASP A 10 -4.39 -6.81 -5.28
CA ASP A 10 -3.84 -7.34 -6.53
C ASP A 10 -3.15 -8.67 -6.24
N ASN A 11 -3.02 -9.53 -7.25
CA ASN A 11 -2.32 -10.81 -7.21
C ASN A 11 -0.92 -10.72 -7.85
N GLY A 12 -0.29 -9.54 -7.80
CA GLY A 12 1.04 -9.31 -8.36
C GLY A 12 2.16 -9.89 -7.50
N ILE A 13 3.40 -9.50 -7.83
CA ILE A 13 4.65 -10.03 -7.21
C ILE A 13 4.83 -9.72 -5.72
N GLY A 14 3.92 -8.95 -5.13
CA GLY A 14 3.97 -8.53 -3.75
C GLY A 14 4.80 -7.27 -3.48
N ILE A 15 4.54 -6.64 -2.33
CA ILE A 15 5.13 -5.36 -1.93
C ILE A 15 6.58 -5.50 -1.49
N ALA A 16 6.96 -6.60 -0.84
CA ALA A 16 8.33 -6.85 -0.41
C ALA A 16 9.25 -7.05 -1.62
N THR A 17 8.85 -7.89 -2.58
CA THR A 17 9.56 -8.11 -3.85
C THR A 17 9.67 -6.81 -4.64
N SER A 18 8.56 -6.06 -4.75
CA SER A 18 8.53 -4.77 -5.43
C SER A 18 9.49 -3.76 -4.80
N LYS A 19 9.54 -3.67 -3.46
CA LYS A 19 10.46 -2.80 -2.73
C LYS A 19 11.91 -3.23 -2.92
N SER A 20 12.20 -4.53 -2.90
CA SER A 20 13.56 -5.05 -3.12
C SER A 20 14.08 -4.66 -4.50
N ARG A 21 13.28 -4.86 -5.55
CA ARG A 21 13.68 -4.50 -6.94
C ARG A 21 13.92 -3.00 -7.10
N LYS A 22 13.09 -2.16 -6.46
CA LYS A 22 13.24 -0.70 -6.48
C LYS A 22 14.41 -0.17 -5.67
N LYS A 23 15.01 -0.96 -4.77
CA LYS A 23 16.26 -0.58 -4.07
C LYS A 23 17.49 -0.76 -4.96
N THR A 24 17.44 -1.72 -5.89
CA THR A 24 18.57 -2.07 -6.75
C THR A 24 18.62 -1.23 -8.03
N SER A 25 17.48 -0.74 -8.50
CA SER A 25 17.43 0.27 -9.56
C SER A 25 17.46 1.67 -8.96
N ASP A 26 18.26 2.59 -9.50
CA ASP A 26 18.18 4.06 -9.28
C ASP A 26 16.86 4.68 -9.78
N SER A 27 15.74 3.96 -9.62
CA SER A 27 14.41 4.40 -9.95
C SER A 27 13.98 5.48 -8.94
N LEU A 28 14.35 6.71 -9.25
CA LEU A 28 13.91 7.96 -8.60
C LEU A 28 12.38 8.10 -8.52
N HIS A 29 11.62 7.31 -9.27
CA HIS A 29 10.17 7.26 -9.22
C HIS A 29 9.66 6.37 -8.09
N LYS A 30 9.75 6.90 -6.85
CA LYS A 30 8.87 6.52 -5.74
C LYS A 30 7.43 6.45 -6.26
N SER A 31 6.63 5.45 -5.85
CA SER A 31 5.26 5.24 -6.34
C SER A 31 4.41 6.53 -6.27
N VAL A 32 4.42 7.32 -7.34
CA VAL A 32 3.88 8.69 -7.37
C VAL A 32 2.39 8.67 -7.04
N GLY A 33 1.67 7.66 -7.55
CA GLY A 33 0.27 7.43 -7.20
C GLY A 33 0.05 7.30 -5.69
N MET A 34 0.84 6.47 -4.99
CA MET A 34 0.73 6.32 -3.54
C MET A 34 1.12 7.58 -2.76
N MET A 35 2.10 8.34 -3.24
CA MET A 35 2.45 9.63 -2.67
C MET A 35 1.27 10.62 -2.79
N ILE A 36 0.64 10.71 -3.97
CA ILE A 36 -0.52 11.57 -4.21
C ILE A 36 -1.70 11.12 -3.33
N THR A 37 -1.99 9.82 -3.28
CA THR A 37 -3.07 9.27 -2.43
C THR A 37 -2.84 9.62 -0.97
N ARG A 38 -1.62 9.44 -0.45
CA ARG A 38 -1.29 9.80 0.93
C ARG A 38 -1.47 11.30 1.18
N LYS A 39 -0.91 12.16 0.32
CA LYS A 39 -1.07 13.62 0.43
C LYS A 39 -2.54 14.05 0.43
N ARG A 40 -3.39 13.40 -0.36
CA ARG A 40 -4.83 13.69 -0.38
C ARG A 40 -5.55 13.24 0.89
N LEU A 41 -5.16 12.10 1.46
CA LEU A 41 -5.73 11.61 2.72
C LEU A 41 -5.29 12.45 3.92
N GLU A 42 -4.08 13.01 3.90
CA GLU A 42 -3.58 13.94 4.91
C GLU A 42 -4.40 15.24 5.00
N LEU A 43 -5.10 15.62 3.92
CA LEU A 43 -6.02 16.77 3.93
C LEU A 43 -7.34 16.50 4.65
N LEU A 44 -7.64 15.24 4.96
CA LEU A 44 -8.86 14.89 5.67
C LEU A 44 -8.66 15.14 7.19
N PRO A 45 -9.66 15.68 7.89
CA PRO A 45 -9.55 15.96 9.33
C PRO A 45 -9.36 14.70 10.20
N SER A 46 -9.62 13.50 9.64
CA SER A 46 -9.45 12.20 10.30
C SER A 46 -7.98 11.76 10.30
N ARG A 47 -7.36 11.76 11.49
CA ARG A 47 -6.06 11.14 11.87
C ARG A 47 -5.21 10.60 10.70
N ALA A 48 -4.45 11.52 10.09
CA ALA A 48 -3.59 11.34 8.93
C ALA A 48 -2.48 10.26 9.04
N GLY A 49 -2.20 9.73 10.23
CA GLY A 49 -1.09 8.79 10.47
C GLY A 49 -1.35 7.35 10.00
N ASP A 50 -2.58 6.85 10.16
CA ASP A 50 -2.91 5.42 10.00
C ASP A 50 -3.97 5.15 8.92
N ALA A 51 -4.29 6.14 8.09
CA ALA A 51 -5.35 6.03 7.09
C ALA A 51 -5.04 5.01 5.98
N VAL A 52 -3.76 4.61 5.78
CA VAL A 52 -3.35 3.64 4.75
C VAL A 52 -2.50 2.53 5.33
N LYS A 53 -2.98 1.29 5.24
CA LYS A 53 -2.23 0.07 5.60
C LYS A 53 -1.89 -0.71 4.32
N ILE A 54 -0.63 -1.15 4.18
CA ILE A 54 -0.18 -1.98 3.05
C ILE A 54 0.34 -3.29 3.60
N GLU A 55 -0.18 -4.39 3.09
CA GLU A 55 0.10 -5.75 3.55
C GLU A 55 0.49 -6.66 2.38
N GLU A 56 1.41 -7.58 2.63
CA GLU A 56 1.74 -8.67 1.71
C GLU A 56 0.69 -9.77 1.86
N LEU A 57 0.12 -10.22 0.75
CA LEU A 57 -0.70 -11.43 0.72
C LEU A 57 0.21 -12.63 0.46
N LYS A 58 -0.07 -13.74 1.14
CA LYS A 58 0.68 -14.99 0.98
C LYS A 58 -0.25 -16.12 0.58
N ASP A 59 0.25 -17.04 -0.22
CA ASP A 59 -0.42 -18.30 -0.50
C ASP A 59 -0.25 -19.32 0.64
N ASP A 60 -0.85 -20.49 0.50
CA ASP A 60 -0.79 -21.60 1.47
C ASP A 60 0.63 -22.12 1.70
N ARG A 61 1.57 -21.82 0.81
CA ARG A 61 2.99 -22.20 0.90
C ARG A 61 3.85 -21.08 1.49
N GLY A 62 3.25 -19.95 1.85
CA GLY A 62 3.91 -18.78 2.41
C GLY A 62 4.60 -17.89 1.37
N ALA A 63 4.44 -18.15 0.07
CA ALA A 63 4.99 -17.33 -1.00
C ALA A 63 4.13 -16.09 -1.24
N ALA A 64 4.73 -14.99 -1.72
CA ALA A 64 4.00 -13.77 -2.01
C ALA A 64 2.97 -14.00 -3.13
N ALA A 65 1.71 -13.65 -2.85
CA ALA A 65 0.56 -13.89 -3.71
C ALA A 65 -0.22 -12.60 -4.02
N GLY A 66 0.37 -11.44 -3.74
CA GLY A 66 -0.28 -10.16 -3.99
C GLY A 66 -0.04 -9.10 -2.94
N THR A 67 -0.63 -7.93 -3.13
CA THR A 67 -0.63 -6.84 -2.16
C THR A 67 -2.06 -6.49 -1.76
N ARG A 68 -2.27 -6.16 -0.48
CA ARG A 68 -3.51 -5.54 0.01
C ARG A 68 -3.22 -4.13 0.49
N VAL A 69 -3.96 -3.16 -0.02
CA VAL A 69 -3.94 -1.77 0.45
C VAL A 69 -5.29 -1.45 1.07
N THR A 70 -5.30 -1.11 2.35
CA THR A 70 -6.51 -0.74 3.10
C THR A 70 -6.49 0.74 3.40
N VAL A 71 -7.57 1.45 3.05
CA VAL A 71 -7.80 2.86 3.40
C VAL A 71 -8.91 2.95 4.44
N THR A 72 -8.67 3.67 5.53
CA THR A 72 -9.63 3.87 6.63
C THR A 72 -9.89 5.37 6.83
N LEU A 73 -11.16 5.76 6.87
CA LEU A 73 -11.64 7.15 7.01
C LEU A 73 -12.46 7.36 8.30
#